data_AF-A0A1G7TM87-F1
#
_entry.id   AF-A0A1G7TM87-F1
#
_cell.length_a   1.000
_cell.length_b   1.000
_cell.length_c   1.000
_cell.angle_alpha   90.00
_cell.angle_beta   90.00
_cell.angle_gamma   90.00
#
_symmetry.space_group_name_H-M   'P 1'
#
loop_
_entity.id
_entity.type
_entity.pdbx_description
1 polymer ?
#
loop_
_entity_poly.entity_id
_entity_poly.type
_entity_poly.pdbx_seq_one_letter_code
_entity_poly.pdbx_strand_id
1 'polypeptide(L)'
;MRHEELSRRIAEVDAQIAAHPLSSEPVTQAHAVIEAHGSTDDSDAISRELASRGLPSLVELGRIQARSSFSWWRLHRKRRALLRRADR
;
A
#
# COMPACT_ATOMS: atom_id res chain seq x y z
N MET A 1 27.28 13.23 -0.76
CA MET A 1 25.97 13.83 -1.07
C MET A 1 25.65 14.82 0.02
N ARG A 2 25.19 16.03 -0.32
CA ARG A 2 24.79 17.01 0.70
C ARG A 2 23.52 16.52 1.40
N HIS A 3 23.35 16.81 2.68
CA HIS A 3 22.19 16.39 3.47
C HIS A 3 20.85 16.72 2.78
N GLU A 4 20.74 17.90 2.18
CA GLU A 4 19.59 18.35 1.39
C GLU A 4 19.23 17.40 0.22
N GLU A 5 20.24 16.82 -0.44
CA GLU A 5 20.03 15.90 -1.55
C GLU A 5 19.44 14.56 -1.08
N LEU A 6 19.87 14.07 0.09
CA LEU A 6 19.30 12.87 0.71
C LEU A 6 17.85 13.11 1.12
N SER A 7 17.56 14.23 1.78
CA SER A 7 16.20 14.60 2.20
C SER A 7 15.26 14.72 1.00
N ARG A 8 15.70 15.36 -0.09
CA ARG A 8 14.93 15.45 -1.34
C ARG A 8 14.60 14.07 -1.91
N ARG A 9 15.58 13.16 -1.94
CA ARG A 9 15.39 11.80 -2.48
C ARG A 9 14.47 10.96 -1.61
N ILE A 10 14.47 11.16 -0.28
CA ILE A 10 13.52 10.52 0.63
C ILE A 10 12.11 11.03 0.34
N ALA A 11 11.92 12.35 0.27
CA ALA A 11 10.62 12.96 -0.04
C ALA A 11 10.06 12.49 -1.39
N GLU A 12 10.91 12.36 -2.41
CA GLU A 12 10.51 11.85 -3.72
C GLU A 12 10.02 10.39 -3.67
N VAL A 13 10.68 9.54 -2.87
CA VAL A 13 10.25 8.15 -2.68
C VAL A 13 8.97 8.08 -1.84
N ASP A 14 8.83 8.93 -0.84
CA ASP A 14 7.62 8.99 0.00
C ASP A 14 6.41 9.45 -0.82
N ALA A 15 6.59 10.40 -1.75
CA ALA A 15 5.55 10.78 -2.70
C ALA A 15 5.17 9.62 -3.65
N GLN A 16 6.15 8.85 -4.14
CA GLN A 16 5.89 7.66 -4.98
C GLN A 16 5.14 6.56 -4.21
N ILE A 17 5.43 6.40 -2.92
CA ILE A 17 4.72 5.48 -2.03
C ILE A 17 3.28 5.97 -1.85
N ALA A 18 3.07 7.24 -1.52
CA ALA A 18 1.74 7.81 -1.33
C ALA A 18 0.85 7.72 -2.58
N ALA A 19 1.44 7.90 -3.77
CA ALA A 19 0.72 7.80 -5.04
C ALA A 19 0.52 6.35 -5.55
N HIS A 20 1.03 5.34 -4.83
CA HIS A 20 1.00 3.96 -5.30
C HIS A 20 -0.42 3.36 -5.19
N PRO A 21 -0.84 2.46 -6.10
CA PRO A 21 -2.17 1.84 -6.05
C PRO A 21 -2.50 1.16 -4.71
N LEU A 22 -1.49 0.54 -4.08
CA LEU A 22 -1.63 -0.09 -2.75
C LEU A 22 -1.77 0.90 -1.59
N SER A 23 -1.53 2.18 -1.80
CA SER A 23 -1.78 3.26 -0.83
C SER A 23 -3.06 4.03 -1.12
N SER A 24 -3.79 3.66 -2.16
CA SER A 24 -5.05 4.33 -2.49
C SER A 24 -6.06 4.15 -1.35
N GLU A 25 -6.87 5.18 -1.14
CA GLU A 25 -7.91 5.16 -0.12
C GLU A 25 -8.89 3.99 -0.28
N PRO A 26 -9.40 3.65 -1.48
CA PRO A 26 -10.30 2.50 -1.65
C PRO A 26 -9.66 1.16 -1.27
N VAL A 27 -8.37 0.97 -1.57
CA VAL A 27 -7.63 -0.25 -1.19
C VAL A 27 -7.44 -0.31 0.32
N THR A 28 -7.10 0.82 0.94
CA THR A 28 -6.93 0.93 2.40
C THR A 28 -8.23 0.64 3.13
N GLN A 29 -9.34 1.23 2.69
CA GLN A 29 -10.66 0.98 3.25
C GLN A 29 -11.11 -0.47 3.06
N ALA A 30 -10.83 -1.07 1.91
CA ALA A 30 -11.15 -2.48 1.66
C ALA A 30 -10.35 -3.43 2.55
N HIS A 31 -9.06 -3.16 2.79
CA HIS A 31 -8.28 -3.91 3.78
C HIS A 31 -8.82 -3.74 5.18
N ALA A 32 -9.26 -2.55 5.58
CA ALA A 32 -9.89 -2.35 6.89
C ALA A 32 -11.17 -3.17 7.08
N VAL A 33 -11.99 -3.34 6.03
CA VAL A 33 -13.14 -4.25 6.05
C VAL A 33 -12.67 -5.69 6.27
N ILE A 34 -11.69 -6.17 5.48
CA ILE A 34 -11.16 -7.53 5.62
C ILE A 34 -10.63 -7.79 7.05
N GLU A 35 -9.85 -6.86 7.61
CA GLU A 35 -9.30 -6.97 8.96
C GLU A 35 -10.40 -6.96 10.04
N ALA A 36 -11.48 -6.19 9.85
CA ALA A 36 -12.59 -6.14 10.79
C ALA A 36 -13.40 -7.45 10.86
N HIS A 37 -13.46 -8.21 9.77
CA HIS A 37 -14.07 -9.55 9.74
C HIS A 37 -13.16 -10.65 10.33
N GLY A 38 -11.87 -10.35 10.51
CA GLY A 38 -10.88 -11.24 11.10
C GLY A 38 -10.62 -12.51 10.29
N SER A 39 -10.18 -13.58 10.95
CA SER A 39 -9.90 -14.88 10.32
C SER A 39 -11.16 -15.72 10.02
N THR A 40 -12.33 -15.08 10.00
CA THR A 40 -13.58 -15.77 9.68
C THR A 40 -13.60 -16.06 8.18
N ASP A 41 -13.80 -17.32 7.79
CA ASP A 41 -13.89 -17.75 6.38
C ASP A 41 -15.15 -17.22 5.64
N ASP A 42 -15.81 -16.17 6.15
CA ASP A 42 -17.02 -15.60 5.55
C ASP A 42 -16.67 -14.57 4.45
N SER A 43 -16.03 -15.08 3.41
CA SER A 43 -15.68 -14.30 2.20
C SER A 43 -16.92 -13.68 1.53
N ASP A 44 -18.09 -14.28 1.71
CA ASP A 44 -19.36 -13.77 1.19
C ASP A 44 -19.84 -12.54 1.95
N ALA A 45 -19.75 -12.53 3.28
CA ALA A 45 -20.06 -11.35 4.09
C ALA A 45 -19.12 -10.18 3.76
N ILE A 46 -17.81 -10.45 3.65
CA ILE A 46 -16.82 -9.45 3.24
C ILE A 46 -17.17 -8.90 1.86
N SER A 47 -17.47 -9.77 0.89
CA SER A 47 -17.80 -9.35 -0.48
C SER A 47 -19.07 -8.49 -0.54
N ARG A 48 -20.11 -8.84 0.23
CA ARG A 48 -21.33 -8.03 0.35
C ARG A 48 -21.04 -6.65 0.94
N GLU A 49 -20.22 -6.59 1.98
CA GLU A 49 -19.87 -5.33 2.63
C GLU A 49 -19.04 -4.44 1.70
N LEU A 50 -18.02 -4.99 1.04
CA LEU A 50 -17.22 -4.26 0.05
C LEU A 50 -18.11 -3.68 -1.06
N ALA A 51 -19.02 -4.49 -1.61
CA ALA A 51 -19.96 -4.04 -2.63
C ALA A 51 -20.89 -2.93 -2.12
N SER A 52 -21.41 -3.05 -0.90
CA SER A 52 -22.30 -2.04 -0.30
C SER A 52 -21.63 -0.68 -0.11
N ARG A 53 -20.30 -0.67 0.08
CA ARG A 53 -19.48 0.53 0.27
C ARG A 53 -18.87 1.05 -1.04
N GLY A 54 -19.14 0.40 -2.18
CA GLY A 54 -18.52 0.73 -3.48
C GLY A 54 -17.01 0.51 -3.51
N LEU A 55 -16.50 -0.40 -2.68
CA LEU A 55 -15.07 -0.72 -2.57
C LEU A 55 -14.66 -1.80 -3.58
N PRO A 56 -13.35 -1.89 -3.92
CA PRO A 56 -12.84 -2.96 -4.77
C PRO A 56 -13.19 -4.34 -4.20
N SER A 57 -13.63 -5.23 -5.07
CA SER A 57 -13.90 -6.64 -4.72
C SER A 57 -12.61 -7.38 -4.33
N LEU A 58 -12.76 -8.52 -3.65
CA LEU A 58 -11.61 -9.38 -3.29
C LEU A 58 -10.76 -9.77 -4.52
N VAL A 59 -11.40 -10.05 -5.66
CA VAL A 59 -10.70 -10.38 -6.92
C VAL A 59 -9.93 -9.18 -7.45
N GLU A 60 -10.50 -7.97 -7.40
CA GLU A 60 -9.82 -6.74 -7.81
C GLU A 60 -8.64 -6.42 -6.90
N LEU A 61 -8.81 -6.55 -5.57
CA LEU A 61 -7.73 -6.40 -4.60
C LEU A 61 -6.60 -7.37 -4.89
N GLY A 62 -6.89 -8.65 -5.15
CA GLY A 62 -5.90 -9.65 -5.52
C GLY A 62 -5.14 -9.28 -6.81
N ARG A 63 -5.84 -8.74 -7.82
CA ARG A 63 -5.21 -8.25 -9.06
C ARG A 63 -4.31 -7.04 -8.82
N ILE A 64 -4.75 -6.09 -8.00
CA ILE A 64 -3.95 -4.90 -7.63
C ILE A 64 -2.70 -5.36 -6.88
N GLN A 65 -2.84 -6.26 -5.90
CA GLN A 65 -1.71 -6.84 -5.17
C GLN A 65 -0.74 -7.56 -6.10
N ALA A 66 -1.21 -8.48 -6.96
CA ALA A 66 -0.34 -9.23 -7.86
C ALA A 66 0.47 -8.31 -8.79
N ARG A 67 -0.15 -7.25 -9.31
CA ARG A 67 0.50 -6.31 -10.24
C ARG A 67 1.45 -5.33 -9.56
N SER A 68 1.17 -4.96 -8.31
CA SER A 68 1.83 -3.83 -7.66
C SER A 68 2.71 -4.21 -6.47
N SER A 69 2.71 -5.46 -6.02
CA SER A 69 3.52 -5.88 -4.85
C SER A 69 5.02 -5.74 -5.07
N PHE A 70 5.52 -6.04 -6.27
CA PHE A 70 6.95 -5.93 -6.56
C PHE A 70 7.44 -4.47 -6.57
N SER A 71 6.71 -3.57 -7.23
CA SER A 71 7.04 -2.14 -7.24
C SER A 71 6.97 -1.54 -5.84
N TRP A 72 5.98 -1.94 -5.05
CA TRP A 72 5.82 -1.56 -3.66
C TRP A 72 7.04 -1.96 -2.82
N TRP A 73 7.42 -3.24 -2.88
CA TRP A 73 8.60 -3.74 -2.17
C TRP A 73 9.87 -2.97 -2.56
N ARG A 74 10.06 -2.72 -3.86
CA ARG A 74 11.21 -1.97 -4.37
C ARG A 74 11.26 -0.54 -3.83
N LEU A 75 10.13 0.16 -3.78
CA LEU A 75 10.03 1.51 -3.21
C LEU A 75 10.37 1.53 -1.72
N HIS A 76 9.79 0.62 -0.94
CA HIS A 76 10.10 0.52 0.49
C HIS A 76 11.56 0.14 0.75
N ARG A 77 12.16 -0.73 -0.07
CA ARG A 77 13.58 -1.05 0.02
C ARG A 77 14.46 0.16 -0.29
N LYS A 78 14.11 0.96 -1.30
CA LYS A 78 14.80 2.21 -1.66
C LYS A 78 14.71 3.22 -0.50
N ARG A 79 13.52 3.43 0.06
CA ARG A 79 13.28 4.30 1.23
C ARG A 79 14.17 3.91 2.41
N ARG A 80 14.14 2.63 2.80
CA ARG A 80 14.96 2.09 3.91
C ARG A 80 16.47 2.29 3.67
N ALA A 81 16.92 2.17 2.43
CA ALA A 81 18.33 2.38 2.09
C ALA A 81 18.74 3.86 2.16
N LEU A 82 17.84 4.79 1.84
CA LEU A 82 18.09 6.23 1.95
C LEU A 82 18.10 6.69 3.41
N LEU A 83 17.15 6.23 4.22
CA LEU A 83 17.10 6.54 5.66
C LEU A 83 18.36 6.08 6.39
N ARG A 84 18.82 4.84 6.14
CA ARG A 84 20.09 4.32 6.69
C ARG A 84 21.34 5.09 6.25
N ARG A 85 21.26 5.93 5.22
CA ARG A 85 22.35 6.82 4.79
C ARG A 85 22.25 8.21 5.39
N ALA A 86 21.06 8.62 5.82
CA ALA A 86 20.85 9.87 6.56
C ALA A 86 21.20 9.71 8.04
N ASP A 87 21.03 8.50 8.60
CA ASP A 87 21.41 8.16 9.98
C ASP A 87 22.93 7.94 10.17
N ARG A 88 23.72 7.93 9.09
CA ARG A 88 25.19 7.81 9.12
C ARG A 88 25.85 9.15 8.86
#